data_AF-A0A261CY60-F1
#
_entry.id   AF-A0A261CY60-F1
#
_cell.length_a   1.000
_cell.length_b   1.000
_cell.length_c   1.000
_cell.angle_alpha   90.00
_cell.angle_beta   90.00
_cell.angle_gamma   90.00
#
_symmetry.space_group_name_H-M   'P 1'
#
loop_
_entity.id
_entity.type
_entity.pdbx_description
1 polymer ?
#
loop_
_entity_poly.entity_id
_entity_poly.type
_entity_poly.pdbx_seq_one_letter_code
_entity_poly.pdbx_strand_id
1 'polypeptide(L)'
;MRLCGLSCARAFPKVQTDPVRTRRSALTTTGVNPQKGAIMTLDSMRTRTDLGPAVAFHPAKWSFAIAVEPVTDRHALVRVRGDVDMVTAPRLLAGINEAISDHTDVTVDLSDVNFFSCAAAEIVLAAYARRPEGFRILAPSRAARRVLDLFADDRLIYDIGVDAAAVH
;
A
#
# COMPACT_ATOMS: atom_id res chain seq x y z
N MET A 1 -41.03 20.15 -37.36
CA MET A 1 -40.01 19.08 -37.34
C MET A 1 -39.30 19.18 -36.00
N ARG A 2 -39.60 18.35 -34.97
CA ARG A 2 -39.01 17.03 -34.66
C ARG A 2 -37.46 17.05 -34.76
N LEU A 3 -36.61 16.60 -33.82
CA LEU A 3 -36.62 15.92 -32.50
C LEU A 3 -35.13 16.02 -32.02
N CYS A 4 -34.81 16.29 -30.75
CA CYS A 4 -34.51 15.33 -29.66
C CYS A 4 -33.26 14.44 -29.81
N GLY A 5 -32.43 14.38 -28.74
CA GLY A 5 -31.45 13.32 -28.43
C GLY A 5 -29.98 13.71 -28.67
N LEU A 6 -28.98 13.30 -27.88
CA LEU A 6 -28.91 12.18 -26.93
C LEU A 6 -27.90 12.41 -25.79
N SER A 7 -28.34 11.99 -24.61
CA SER A 7 -27.56 11.56 -23.46
C SER A 7 -26.69 10.35 -23.81
N CYS A 8 -25.42 10.35 -23.42
CA CYS A 8 -24.53 9.19 -23.54
C CYS A 8 -24.30 8.56 -22.16
N ALA A 9 -25.24 7.70 -21.76
CA ALA A 9 -24.99 6.67 -20.75
C ALA A 9 -24.15 5.57 -21.40
N ARG A 10 -22.93 5.32 -20.92
CA ARG A 10 -22.16 4.13 -21.30
C ARG A 10 -22.29 3.06 -20.24
N ALA A 11 -22.83 1.94 -20.70
CA ALA A 11 -23.14 0.73 -19.97
C ALA A 11 -21.87 0.01 -19.48
N PHE A 12 -21.92 -0.48 -18.25
CA PHE A 12 -21.00 -1.48 -17.72
C PHE A 12 -21.20 -2.81 -18.46
N PRO A 13 -20.13 -3.47 -18.95
CA PRO A 13 -20.25 -4.83 -19.46
C PRO A 13 -20.53 -5.81 -18.31
N LYS A 14 -21.58 -6.63 -18.47
CA LYS A 14 -21.89 -7.72 -17.55
C LYS A 14 -20.81 -8.80 -17.65
N VAL A 15 -20.17 -9.12 -16.52
CA VAL A 15 -19.31 -10.30 -16.38
C VAL A 15 -20.18 -11.55 -16.53
N GLN A 16 -19.91 -12.31 -17.59
CA GLN A 16 -20.54 -13.58 -17.87
C GLN A 16 -19.70 -14.69 -17.22
N THR A 17 -20.22 -15.28 -16.15
CA THR A 17 -19.58 -16.42 -15.48
C THR A 17 -19.92 -17.71 -16.23
N ASP A 18 -18.93 -18.30 -16.87
CA ASP A 18 -19.03 -19.63 -17.49
C ASP A 18 -19.22 -20.72 -16.41
N PRO A 19 -20.10 -21.70 -16.62
CA PRO A 19 -20.25 -22.83 -15.71
C PRO A 19 -19.05 -23.79 -15.83
N VAL A 20 -18.47 -24.11 -14.67
CA VAL A 20 -17.36 -25.06 -14.48
C VAL A 20 -17.67 -26.41 -15.13
N ARG A 21 -16.91 -26.73 -16.18
CA ARG A 21 -16.93 -28.01 -16.90
C ARG A 21 -16.39 -29.12 -16.02
N THR A 22 -17.28 -29.94 -15.49
CA THR A 22 -16.99 -31.12 -14.67
C THR A 22 -16.35 -32.21 -15.55
N ARG A 23 -15.05 -32.47 -15.39
CA ARG A 23 -14.43 -33.70 -15.88
C ARG A 23 -14.59 -34.79 -14.83
N ARG A 24 -15.43 -35.78 -15.14
CA ARG A 24 -15.45 -37.09 -14.48
C ARG A 24 -14.11 -37.77 -14.76
N SER A 25 -13.38 -38.13 -13.71
CA SER A 25 -12.31 -39.11 -13.79
C SER A 25 -12.58 -40.19 -12.76
N ALA A 26 -12.76 -41.41 -13.26
CA ALA A 26 -12.96 -42.61 -12.47
C ALA A 26 -11.60 -43.13 -11.99
N LEU A 27 -11.41 -43.27 -10.68
CA LEU A 27 -10.35 -44.10 -10.12
C LEU A 27 -10.84 -44.80 -8.84
N THR A 28 -11.14 -46.08 -9.05
CA THR A 28 -10.77 -47.24 -8.22
C THR A 28 -10.92 -47.15 -6.71
N THR A 29 -12.00 -47.77 -6.24
CA THR A 29 -12.32 -48.17 -4.87
C THR A 29 -11.25 -49.11 -4.29
N THR A 30 -10.57 -48.69 -3.23
CA THR A 30 -10.06 -49.59 -2.17
C THR A 30 -10.34 -48.94 -0.82
N GLY A 31 -10.91 -49.74 0.10
CA GLY A 31 -11.79 -49.28 1.16
C GLY A 31 -11.15 -48.53 2.32
N VAL A 32 -11.94 -47.62 2.89
CA VAL A 32 -11.79 -47.13 4.27
C VAL A 32 -13.17 -47.10 4.94
N ASN A 33 -13.20 -47.68 6.12
CA ASN A 33 -14.32 -48.03 7.00
C ASN A 33 -15.13 -46.80 7.52
N PRO A 34 -16.47 -46.82 7.52
CA PRO A 34 -17.28 -45.76 8.10
C PRO A 34 -17.62 -46.06 9.57
N GLN A 35 -16.82 -45.54 10.50
CA GLN A 35 -17.17 -45.50 11.93
C GLN A 35 -17.57 -44.07 12.31
N LYS A 36 -18.90 -43.87 12.27
CA LYS A 36 -19.76 -43.09 13.17
C LYS A 36 -19.15 -41.87 13.87
N GLY A 37 -19.81 -40.73 13.62
CA GLY A 37 -19.48 -39.43 14.18
C GLY A 37 -19.46 -39.40 15.70
N ALA A 38 -18.42 -38.73 16.21
CA ALA A 38 -18.49 -37.99 17.45
C ALA A 38 -18.62 -36.51 17.07
N ILE A 39 -19.73 -35.89 17.45
CA ILE A 39 -19.83 -34.43 17.47
C ILE A 39 -18.77 -33.97 18.48
N MET A 40 -17.71 -33.32 17.97
CA MET A 40 -16.61 -32.81 18.79
C MET A 40 -17.17 -31.70 19.71
N THR A 41 -17.30 -32.01 20.99
CA THR A 41 -17.80 -31.08 22.01
C THR A 41 -16.82 -29.90 22.16
N LEU A 42 -17.33 -28.69 22.35
CA LEU A 42 -16.54 -27.45 22.52
C LEU A 42 -15.50 -27.49 23.67
N ASP A 43 -15.59 -28.48 24.57
CA ASP A 43 -14.63 -28.66 25.67
C ASP A 43 -13.25 -29.16 25.21
N SER A 44 -13.15 -29.68 23.98
CA SER A 44 -11.87 -30.10 23.36
C SER A 44 -11.05 -28.94 22.79
N MET A 45 -11.49 -27.68 22.95
CA MET A 45 -10.73 -26.47 22.55
C MET A 45 -9.85 -25.89 23.68
N ARG A 46 -9.61 -26.64 24.77
CA ARG A 46 -8.64 -26.20 25.78
C ARG A 46 -7.20 -26.44 25.31
N THR A 47 -6.60 -25.33 24.86
CA THR A 47 -5.19 -24.95 25.01
C THR A 47 -4.15 -25.84 24.31
N ARG A 48 -3.99 -25.62 23.01
CA ARG A 48 -2.66 -25.72 22.38
C ARG A 48 -1.82 -24.54 22.88
N THR A 49 -1.15 -24.73 24.01
CA THR A 49 -0.16 -23.79 24.55
C THR A 49 1.26 -24.26 24.22
N ASP A 50 1.46 -24.73 22.98
CA ASP A 50 2.75 -25.16 22.44
C ASP A 50 3.31 -24.18 21.39
N LEU A 51 2.79 -22.95 21.34
CA LEU A 51 3.48 -21.85 20.68
C LEU A 51 4.83 -21.71 21.39
N GLY A 52 5.91 -22.06 20.70
CA GLY A 52 7.29 -21.87 21.15
C GLY A 52 7.54 -20.44 21.63
N PRO A 53 8.72 -20.16 22.22
CA PRO A 53 8.99 -18.89 22.88
C PRO A 53 8.50 -17.75 21.99
N ALA A 54 7.59 -16.93 22.54
CA ALA A 54 7.00 -15.80 21.84
C ALA A 54 8.11 -15.14 21.05
N VAL A 55 8.02 -15.19 19.72
CA VAL A 55 9.03 -14.60 18.85
C VAL A 55 9.09 -13.14 19.27
N ALA A 56 10.13 -12.78 20.02
CA ALA A 56 10.33 -11.41 20.43
C ALA A 56 10.47 -10.65 19.13
N PHE A 57 9.46 -9.83 18.81
CA PHE A 57 9.56 -8.89 17.71
C PHE A 57 10.85 -8.12 17.94
N HIS A 58 11.81 -8.30 17.03
CA HIS A 58 13.04 -7.54 17.11
C HIS A 58 12.62 -6.06 17.16
N PRO A 59 13.06 -5.29 18.17
CA PRO A 59 12.84 -3.85 18.13
C PRO A 59 13.36 -3.38 16.78
N ALA A 60 12.52 -2.65 16.03
CA ALA A 60 12.77 -2.29 14.64
C ALA A 60 14.24 -1.90 14.50
N LYS A 61 14.99 -2.71 13.73
CA LYS A 61 16.45 -2.62 13.64
C LYS A 61 16.88 -1.24 13.12
N TRP A 62 15.93 -0.47 12.57
CA TRP A 62 16.12 0.85 12.01
C TRP A 62 15.13 1.85 12.64
N SER A 63 15.64 2.96 13.18
CA SER A 63 14.84 4.03 13.77
C SER A 63 14.09 4.81 12.69
N PHE A 64 12.79 5.08 12.89
CA PHE A 64 12.01 5.97 12.02
C PHE A 64 12.13 7.43 12.45
N ALA A 65 12.46 8.29 11.50
CA ALA A 65 12.43 9.75 11.66
C ALA A 65 11.76 10.41 10.45
N ILE A 66 11.06 11.51 10.72
CA ILE A 66 10.45 12.37 9.73
C ILE A 66 10.67 13.83 10.12
N ALA A 67 11.00 14.67 9.15
CA ALA A 67 11.12 16.11 9.32
C ALA A 67 10.47 16.82 8.14
N VAL A 68 9.78 17.93 8.42
CA VAL A 68 9.23 18.83 7.41
C VAL A 68 10.09 20.08 7.40
N GLU A 69 10.68 20.37 6.25
CA GLU A 69 11.56 21.52 6.07
C GLU A 69 11.00 22.44 4.99
N PRO A 70 10.65 23.71 5.31
CA PRO A 70 10.28 24.68 4.29
C PRO A 70 11.49 25.00 3.41
N VAL A 71 11.31 24.85 2.10
CA VAL A 71 12.30 25.24 1.08
C VAL A 71 12.01 26.67 0.61
N THR A 72 10.73 26.98 0.42
CA THR A 72 10.21 28.33 0.14
C THR A 72 8.86 28.51 0.84
N ASP A 73 8.26 29.70 0.77
CA ASP A 73 6.90 29.95 1.29
C ASP A 73 5.82 29.03 0.68
N ARG A 74 6.11 28.42 -0.46
CA ARG A 74 5.18 27.55 -1.20
C ARG A 74 5.59 26.08 -1.23
N HIS A 75 6.85 25.76 -0.92
CA HIS A 75 7.42 24.43 -1.12
C HIS A 75 8.01 23.84 0.16
N ALA A 76 7.61 22.62 0.50
CA ALA A 76 8.16 21.84 1.61
C ALA A 76 8.89 20.60 1.12
N LEU A 77 9.98 20.27 1.80
CA LEU A 77 10.65 18.98 1.72
C LEU A 77 10.36 18.16 2.96
N VAL A 78 9.72 17.00 2.78
CA VAL A 78 9.48 16.02 3.83
C VAL A 78 10.58 14.96 3.77
N ARG A 79 11.51 14.98 4.71
CA ARG A 79 12.59 13.99 4.80
C ARG A 79 12.16 12.80 5.64
N VAL A 80 12.21 11.60 5.05
CA VAL A 80 11.85 10.35 5.74
C VAL A 80 13.08 9.45 5.84
N ARG A 81 13.34 8.92 7.03
CA ARG A 81 14.48 8.03 7.29
C ARG A 81 14.07 6.78 8.04
N GLY A 82 14.73 5.66 7.73
CA GLY A 82 14.56 4.39 8.41
C GLY A 82 13.39 3.57 7.89
N ASP A 83 12.63 2.95 8.79
CA ASP A 83 11.58 2.00 8.44
C ASP A 83 10.20 2.61 8.44
N VAL A 84 9.51 2.45 7.31
CA VAL A 84 8.14 2.89 7.12
C VAL A 84 7.21 1.69 7.03
N ASP A 85 6.76 1.21 8.18
CA ASP A 85 5.91 0.05 8.36
C ASP A 85 4.51 0.43 8.88
N MET A 86 3.70 -0.55 9.31
CA MET A 86 2.37 -0.29 9.86
C MET A 86 2.37 0.47 11.19
N VAL A 87 3.45 0.37 11.97
CA VAL A 87 3.62 1.09 13.25
C VAL A 87 4.02 2.54 13.00
N THR A 88 4.85 2.80 11.98
CA THR A 88 5.35 4.15 11.68
C THR A 88 4.51 4.90 10.64
N ALA A 89 3.66 4.22 9.87
CA ALA A 89 2.76 4.80 8.88
C ALA A 89 1.90 5.97 9.41
N PRO A 90 1.28 5.92 10.61
CA PRO A 90 0.52 7.06 11.13
C PRO A 90 1.37 8.33 11.29
N ARG A 91 2.66 8.19 11.62
CA ARG A 91 3.58 9.33 11.74
C ARG A 91 3.98 9.89 10.37
N LEU A 92 4.16 9.01 9.37
CA LEU A 92 4.35 9.44 7.98
C LEU A 92 3.14 10.26 7.50
N LEU A 93 1.93 9.75 7.72
CA LEU A 93 0.69 10.44 7.35
C LEU A 93 0.59 11.82 8.01
N ALA A 94 0.90 11.91 9.30
CA ALA A 94 0.89 13.19 10.02
C ALA A 94 1.86 14.20 9.41
N GLY A 95 3.13 13.83 9.18
CA GLY A 95 4.12 14.75 8.61
C GLY A 95 3.81 15.16 7.16
N ILE A 96 3.26 14.25 6.34
CA ILE A 96 2.79 14.61 4.99
C ILE A 96 1.60 15.57 5.06
N ASN A 97 0.65 15.34 5.96
CA ASN A 97 -0.52 16.22 6.10
C ASN A 97 -0.13 17.60 6.64
N GLU A 98 0.84 17.70 7.54
CA GLU A 98 1.43 18.96 8.00
C GLU A 98 1.98 19.75 6.81
N ALA A 99 2.89 19.16 6.03
CA ALA A 99 3.45 19.80 4.85
C ALA A 99 2.38 20.23 3.82
N ILE A 100 1.39 19.37 3.57
CA ILE A 100 0.29 19.65 2.65
C ILE A 100 -0.61 20.78 3.17
N SER A 101 -0.82 20.89 4.47
CA SER A 101 -1.70 21.92 5.04
C SER A 101 -1.09 23.31 4.87
N ASP A 102 0.22 23.41 5.02
CA ASP A 102 0.89 24.70 5.06
C ASP A 102 1.45 25.13 3.71
N HIS A 103 1.76 24.19 2.79
CA HIS A 103 2.51 24.48 1.57
C HIS A 103 1.78 23.95 0.33
N THR A 104 1.91 24.62 -0.82
CA THR A 104 1.25 24.22 -2.07
C THR A 104 1.97 23.07 -2.75
N ASP A 105 3.29 23.10 -2.70
CA ASP A 105 4.20 22.14 -3.29
C ASP A 105 4.86 21.33 -2.18
N VAL A 106 4.84 20.00 -2.30
CA VAL A 106 5.41 19.09 -1.31
C VAL A 106 6.22 18.02 -2.03
N THR A 107 7.49 17.93 -1.66
CA THR A 107 8.39 16.86 -2.10
C THR A 107 8.67 15.94 -0.93
N VAL A 108 8.47 14.63 -1.10
CA VAL A 108 8.82 13.63 -0.09
C VAL A 108 10.12 12.94 -0.49
N ASP A 109 11.18 13.15 0.28
CA ASP A 109 12.47 12.49 0.11
C ASP A 109 12.47 11.13 0.80
N LEU A 110 12.63 10.08 0.01
CA LEU A 110 12.63 8.68 0.44
C LEU A 110 14.01 8.01 0.26
N SER A 111 15.08 8.80 0.12
CA SER A 111 16.44 8.30 -0.14
C SER A 111 16.99 7.43 1.01
N ASP A 112 16.71 7.84 2.25
CA ASP A 112 17.20 7.21 3.48
C ASP A 112 16.21 6.17 4.08
N VAL A 113 15.26 5.68 3.27
CA VAL A 113 14.28 4.67 3.69
C VAL A 113 14.82 3.26 3.48
N ASN A 114 14.89 2.45 4.54
CA ASN A 114 15.41 1.08 4.49
C ASN A 114 14.32 0.04 4.23
N PHE A 115 13.12 0.30 4.75
CA PHE A 115 11.94 -0.54 4.58
C PHE A 115 10.72 0.32 4.26
N PHE A 116 9.90 -0.12 3.31
CA PHE A 116 8.70 0.59 2.89
C PHE A 116 7.56 -0.41 2.71
N SER A 117 6.50 -0.25 3.49
CA SER A 117 5.34 -1.15 3.51
C SER A 117 4.22 -0.69 2.58
N CYS A 118 3.22 -1.55 2.35
CA CYS A 118 2.03 -1.17 1.60
C CYS A 118 1.22 -0.06 2.28
N ALA A 119 1.21 0.00 3.62
CA ALA A 119 0.55 1.08 4.36
C ALA A 119 1.22 2.44 4.07
N ALA A 120 2.55 2.46 3.95
CA ALA A 120 3.28 3.65 3.54
C ALA A 120 2.98 4.04 2.08
N ALA A 121 2.92 3.06 1.18
CA ALA A 121 2.58 3.28 -0.21
C ALA A 121 1.19 3.91 -0.37
N GLU A 122 0.18 3.38 0.33
CA GLU A 122 -1.19 3.91 0.28
C GLU A 122 -1.24 5.39 0.70
N ILE A 123 -0.54 5.78 1.77
CA ILE A 123 -0.47 7.18 2.23
C ILE A 123 0.09 8.09 1.13
N VAL A 124 1.22 7.69 0.54
CA VAL A 124 1.90 8.47 -0.49
C VAL A 124 1.07 8.57 -1.78
N LEU A 125 0.45 7.46 -2.20
CA LEU A 125 -0.43 7.42 -3.36
C LEU A 125 -1.70 8.25 -3.16
N ALA A 126 -2.29 8.21 -1.96
CA ALA A 126 -3.44 9.03 -1.62
C ALA A 126 -3.08 10.52 -1.60
N ALA A 127 -1.90 10.88 -1.09
CA ALA A 127 -1.39 12.25 -1.13
C ALA A 127 -1.22 12.75 -2.57
N TYR A 128 -0.60 11.93 -3.44
CA TYR A 128 -0.46 12.21 -4.86
C TYR A 128 -1.82 12.36 -5.57
N ALA A 129 -2.76 11.45 -5.32
CA ALA A 129 -4.10 11.51 -5.92
C ALA A 129 -4.87 12.78 -5.52
N ARG A 130 -4.65 13.30 -4.30
CA ARG A 130 -5.25 14.57 -3.85
C ARG A 130 -4.56 15.81 -4.44
N ARG A 131 -3.27 15.73 -4.79
CA ARG A 131 -2.45 16.85 -5.29
C ARG A 131 -1.52 16.42 -6.43
N PRO A 132 -2.05 16.06 -7.61
CA PRO A 132 -1.23 15.53 -8.69
C PRO A 132 -0.20 16.53 -9.23
N GLU A 133 -0.43 17.84 -9.10
CA GLU A 133 0.52 18.88 -9.56
C GLU A 133 1.48 19.37 -8.47
N GLY A 134 1.09 19.26 -7.20
CA GLY A 134 1.84 19.82 -6.06
C GLY A 134 2.44 18.77 -5.14
N PHE A 135 2.46 17.50 -5.53
CA PHE A 135 3.05 16.41 -4.75
C PHE A 135 4.03 15.62 -5.59
N ARG A 136 5.26 15.49 -5.11
CA ARG A 136 6.37 14.80 -5.78
C ARG A 136 7.09 13.90 -4.79
N ILE A 137 7.74 12.87 -5.32
CA ILE A 137 8.57 11.97 -4.53
C ILE A 137 9.99 12.08 -5.08
N LEU A 138 10.93 12.32 -4.19
CA LEU A 138 12.34 12.51 -4.49
C LEU A 138 13.14 11.26 -4.10
N ALA A 139 14.03 10.84 -5.01
CA ALA A 139 15.04 9.82 -4.77
C ALA A 139 14.53 8.57 -4.00
N PRO A 140 13.47 7.87 -4.48
CA PRO A 140 12.96 6.70 -3.77
C PRO A 140 14.05 5.63 -3.63
N SER A 141 14.30 5.20 -2.38
CA SER A 141 15.22 4.09 -2.12
C SER A 141 14.79 2.84 -2.88
N ARG A 142 15.70 1.87 -3.02
CA ARG A 142 15.38 0.59 -3.68
C ARG A 142 14.17 -0.12 -3.03
N ALA A 143 14.01 -0.01 -1.72
CA ALA A 143 12.89 -0.61 -1.00
C ALA A 143 11.58 0.10 -1.35
N ALA A 144 11.56 1.43 -1.27
CA ALA A 144 10.39 2.24 -1.63
C ALA A 144 10.00 2.04 -3.09
N ARG A 145 10.96 2.14 -4.02
CA ARG A 145 10.73 2.01 -5.46
C ARG A 145 10.09 0.68 -5.83
N ARG A 146 10.58 -0.44 -5.30
CA ARG A 146 10.00 -1.78 -5.55
C ARG A 146 8.53 -1.89 -5.23
N VAL A 147 8.08 -1.25 -4.15
CA VAL A 147 6.68 -1.30 -3.72
C VAL A 147 5.86 -0.31 -4.53
N LEU A 148 6.38 0.89 -4.72
CA LEU A 148 5.71 1.94 -5.48
C LEU A 148 5.49 1.55 -6.96
N ASP A 149 6.44 0.85 -7.57
CA ASP A 149 6.35 0.33 -8.95
C ASP A 149 5.21 -0.71 -9.12
N LEU A 150 4.70 -1.30 -8.03
CA LEU A 150 3.54 -2.23 -8.09
C LEU A 150 2.21 -1.50 -8.29
N PHE A 151 2.16 -0.23 -7.88
CA PHE A 151 0.96 0.60 -7.94
C PHE A 151 1.05 1.68 -9.02
N ALA A 152 2.24 1.90 -9.57
CA ALA A 152 2.49 2.95 -10.53
C ALA A 152 1.90 2.61 -11.90
N ASP A 153 0.86 3.34 -12.27
CA ASP A 153 0.67 3.83 -13.64
C ASP A 153 1.84 4.79 -13.97
N ASP A 154 2.15 5.05 -15.24
CA ASP A 154 3.27 5.91 -15.73
C ASP A 154 3.30 7.36 -15.17
N ARG A 155 2.38 7.71 -14.27
CA ARG A 155 2.11 9.03 -13.70
C ARG A 155 2.89 9.36 -12.42
N LEU A 156 3.40 8.37 -11.70
CA LEU A 156 4.29 8.65 -10.56
C LEU A 156 5.66 9.08 -11.07
N ILE A 157 5.77 10.38 -11.37
CA ILE A 157 7.03 11.02 -11.70
C ILE A 157 7.81 11.17 -10.40
N TYR A 158 8.73 10.25 -10.19
CA TYR A 158 9.78 10.40 -9.20
C TYR A 158 10.88 11.26 -9.80
N ASP A 159 11.30 12.29 -9.07
CA ASP A 159 12.43 13.10 -9.50
C ASP A 159 13.72 12.32 -9.18
N ILE A 160 14.40 11.84 -10.22
CA ILE A 160 15.67 11.11 -10.12
C ILE A 160 16.79 12.12 -10.35
N GLY A 161 16.91 13.06 -9.42
CA GLY A 161 17.91 14.11 -9.51
C GLY A 161 17.38 15.38 -8.90
N VAL A 162 17.90 15.75 -7.74
CA VAL A 162 17.80 17.13 -7.31
C VAL A 162 18.59 17.93 -8.36
N ASP A 163 17.91 18.51 -9.35
CA ASP A 163 18.42 19.76 -9.91
C ASP A 163 18.29 20.79 -8.78
N ALA A 164 19.32 20.81 -7.93
CA ALA A 164 19.52 21.78 -6.86
C ALA A 164 19.74 23.21 -7.41
N ALA A 165 19.39 23.44 -8.69
CA ALA A 165 19.52 24.67 -9.43
C ALA A 165 18.20 25.45 -9.58
N ALA A 166 17.11 25.01 -8.94
CA ALA A 166 15.87 25.78 -8.83
C ALA A 166 15.56 26.19 -7.38
N VAL A 167 16.60 26.53 -6.62
CA VAL A 167 16.49 27.45 -5.47
C VAL A 167 17.17 28.72 -5.93
N HIS A 168 16.36 29.76 -6.18
CA HIS A 168 16.81 31.08 -6.61
C HIS A 168 17.81 31.70 -5.65
#